data_AF-I7B7T0-F1
#
_entry.id   AF-I7B7T0-F1
#
_cell.length_a   1.000
_cell.length_b   1.000
_cell.length_c   1.000
_cell.angle_alpha   90.00
_cell.angle_beta   90.00
_cell.angle_gamma   90.00
#
_symmetry.space_group_name_H-M   'P 1'
#
loop_
_entity.id
_entity.type
_entity.pdbx_description
1 polymer ?
#
loop_
_entity_poly.entity_id
_entity_poly.type
_entity_poly.pdbx_seq_one_letter_code
_entity_poly.pdbx_strand_id
1 'polypeptide(L)'
;TWWRDIIREALFEGQHTLAVQKGLRMGMILFIVSEVMFFFAFFWAFFTSSISPVFNIGGVWPPTHIVAISPWGLPFLNTVLLLSSGASVTWAHHAIIAGFKKEAMLGLYVTLIFAIAFTGMQAFEYANAPFSMSDGVYGS
;
A
#
# COMPACT_ATOMS: atom_id res chain seq x y z
N THR A 1 -9.51 -24.44 -4.98
CA THR A 1 -9.27 -23.32 -4.05
C THR A 1 -9.86 -22.12 -4.73
N TRP A 2 -10.48 -21.23 -3.96
CA TRP A 2 -11.39 -20.21 -4.48
C TRP A 2 -10.85 -19.48 -5.73
N TRP A 3 -9.66 -18.87 -5.69
CA TRP A 3 -9.13 -18.13 -6.85
C TRP A 3 -8.81 -18.99 -8.07
N ARG A 4 -8.37 -20.24 -7.87
CA ARG A 4 -8.18 -21.18 -8.98
C ARG A 4 -9.50 -21.44 -9.69
N ASP A 5 -10.58 -21.58 -8.93
CA ASP A 5 -11.89 -21.91 -9.45
C ASP A 5 -12.48 -20.68 -10.20
N ILE A 6 -12.30 -19.46 -9.68
CA ILE A 6 -12.61 -18.21 -10.42
C ILE A 6 -11.84 -18.10 -11.74
N ILE A 7 -10.54 -18.41 -11.75
CA ILE A 7 -9.74 -18.38 -13.00
C ILE A 7 -10.31 -19.37 -14.01
N ARG A 8 -10.76 -20.55 -13.56
CA ARG A 8 -11.36 -21.55 -14.44
C ARG A 8 -12.69 -21.10 -15.01
N GLU A 9 -13.58 -20.57 -14.17
CA GLU A 9 -14.86 -19.99 -14.56
C GLU A 9 -14.70 -18.88 -15.60
N ALA A 10 -13.66 -18.04 -15.42
CA ALA A 10 -13.34 -16.93 -16.32
C ALA A 10 -12.76 -17.39 -17.66
N LEU A 11 -11.70 -18.20 -17.64
CA LEU A 11 -10.87 -18.48 -18.82
C LEU A 11 -11.33 -19.70 -19.61
N PHE A 12 -11.78 -20.76 -18.94
CA PHE A 12 -12.11 -22.04 -19.58
C PHE A 12 -13.62 -22.24 -19.77
N GLU A 13 -14.44 -21.72 -18.85
CA GLU A 13 -15.89 -21.91 -18.90
C GLU A 13 -16.65 -20.70 -19.51
N GLY A 14 -15.99 -19.55 -19.66
CA GLY A 14 -16.55 -18.37 -20.32
C GLY A 14 -17.68 -17.68 -19.55
N GLN A 15 -17.80 -17.91 -18.23
CA GLN A 15 -18.91 -17.41 -17.41
C GLN A 15 -18.84 -15.89 -17.14
N HIS A 16 -17.69 -15.26 -17.40
CA HIS A 16 -17.47 -13.84 -17.16
C HIS A 16 -18.02 -12.96 -18.30
N THR A 17 -19.35 -12.93 -18.45
CA THR A 17 -20.04 -12.03 -19.38
C THR A 17 -19.76 -10.55 -19.05
N LEU A 18 -20.08 -9.63 -19.97
CA LEU A 18 -19.90 -8.19 -19.73
C LEU A 18 -20.62 -7.68 -18.47
N ALA A 19 -21.78 -8.25 -18.14
CA ALA A 19 -22.52 -7.92 -16.92
C ALA A 19 -21.74 -8.36 -15.67
N VAL A 20 -21.21 -9.59 -15.67
CA VAL A 20 -20.38 -10.12 -14.58
C VAL A 20 -19.11 -9.30 -14.41
N GLN A 21 -18.39 -8.96 -15.49
CA GLN A 21 -17.19 -8.13 -15.43
C GLN A 21 -17.46 -6.71 -14.91
N LYS A 22 -18.63 -6.13 -15.22
CA LYS A 22 -19.05 -4.85 -14.61
C LYS A 22 -19.31 -5.01 -13.11
N GLY A 23 -19.96 -6.10 -12.71
CA GLY A 23 -20.18 -6.44 -11.30
C GLY A 23 -18.88 -6.61 -10.53
N LEU A 24 -17.90 -7.35 -11.08
CA LEU A 24 -16.58 -7.54 -10.47
C LEU A 24 -15.81 -6.22 -10.32
N ARG A 25 -15.88 -5.33 -11.33
CA ARG A 25 -15.28 -3.98 -11.23
C ARG A 25 -15.91 -3.15 -10.13
N MET A 26 -17.25 -3.16 -10.03
CA MET A 26 -17.95 -2.44 -8.97
C MET A 26 -17.60 -3.02 -7.58
N GLY A 27 -17.56 -4.34 -7.46
CA GLY A 27 -17.15 -5.02 -6.23
C GLY A 27 -15.74 -4.63 -5.79
N MET A 28 -14.78 -4.59 -6.72
CA MET A 28 -13.40 -4.17 -6.40
C MET A 28 -13.33 -2.70 -6.00
N ILE A 29 -14.09 -1.81 -6.65
CA ILE A 29 -14.15 -0.39 -6.26
C ILE A 29 -14.71 -0.26 -4.84
N LEU A 30 -15.83 -0.92 -4.53
CA LEU A 30 -16.43 -0.89 -3.20
C LEU A 30 -15.48 -1.46 -2.13
N PHE A 31 -14.78 -2.54 -2.44
CA PHE A 31 -13.76 -3.11 -1.55
C PHE A 31 -12.62 -2.13 -1.29
N ILE A 32 -12.08 -1.47 -2.32
CA ILE A 32 -11.04 -0.43 -2.15
C ILE A 32 -11.58 0.73 -1.31
N VAL A 33 -12.83 1.17 -1.55
CA VAL A 33 -13.46 2.24 -0.75
C VAL A 33 -13.58 1.84 0.72
N SER A 34 -13.93 0.59 1.03
CA SER A 34 -13.95 0.12 2.43
C SER A 34 -12.56 0.12 3.06
N GLU A 35 -11.51 -0.26 2.33
CA GLU A 35 -10.12 -0.18 2.81
C GLU A 35 -9.69 1.27 3.05
N VAL A 36 -10.07 2.21 2.18
CA VAL A 36 -9.79 3.65 2.39
C VAL A 36 -10.44 4.15 3.68
N MET A 37 -11.68 3.76 3.96
CA MET A 37 -12.37 4.12 5.22
C MET A 37 -11.73 3.46 6.45
N PHE A 38 -11.21 2.24 6.30
CA PHE A 38 -10.44 1.58 7.34
C PHE A 38 -9.15 2.37 7.66
N PHE A 39 -8.38 2.79 6.65
CA PHE A 39 -7.21 3.65 6.86
C PHE A 39 -7.58 5.03 7.41
N PHE A 40 -8.73 5.60 7.02
CA PHE A 40 -9.22 6.86 7.55
C PHE A 40 -9.37 6.83 9.08
N ALA A 41 -9.77 5.70 9.67
CA ALA A 41 -9.86 5.58 11.12
C ALA A 41 -8.49 5.70 11.81
N PHE A 42 -7.42 5.14 11.23
CA PHE A 42 -6.06 5.31 11.77
C PHE A 42 -5.56 6.74 11.63
N PHE A 43 -5.80 7.39 10.49
CA PHE A 43 -5.49 8.81 10.33
C PHE A 43 -6.25 9.67 11.33
N TRP A 44 -7.53 9.37 11.57
CA TRP A 44 -8.34 10.06 12.56
C TRP A 44 -7.74 9.93 13.97
N ALA A 45 -7.32 8.72 14.36
CA ALA A 45 -6.66 8.48 15.65
C ALA A 45 -5.34 9.26 15.77
N PHE A 46 -4.50 9.24 14.72
CA PHE A 46 -3.25 10.01 14.66
C PHE A 46 -3.50 11.52 14.78
N PHE A 47 -4.45 12.08 14.03
CA PHE A 47 -4.75 13.53 14.06
C PHE A 47 -5.35 13.96 15.39
N THR A 48 -6.23 13.15 15.98
CA THR A 48 -6.79 13.43 17.32
C THR A 48 -5.67 13.55 18.35
N SER A 49 -4.69 12.65 18.30
CA SER A 49 -3.57 12.59 19.24
C SER A 49 -2.51 13.67 19.00
N SER A 50 -2.28 14.04 17.73
CA SER A 50 -1.23 15.00 17.35
C SER A 50 -1.66 16.46 17.36
N ILE A 51 -2.93 16.78 17.04
CA ILE A 51 -3.44 18.17 16.99
C ILE A 51 -3.70 18.73 18.40
N SER A 52 -4.13 17.89 19.34
CA SER A 52 -4.31 18.29 20.74
C SER A 52 -3.62 17.29 21.68
N PRO A 53 -2.27 17.34 21.78
CA PRO A 53 -1.51 16.42 22.61
C PRO A 53 -1.90 16.54 24.09
N VAL A 54 -2.19 15.41 24.72
CA VAL A 54 -2.55 15.41 26.15
C VAL A 54 -1.36 15.84 27.02
N PHE A 55 -1.64 16.49 28.15
CA PHE A 55 -0.58 16.95 29.07
C PHE A 55 0.32 15.81 29.57
N ASN A 56 -0.22 14.59 29.66
CA ASN A 56 0.52 13.40 30.11
C ASN A 56 1.70 13.02 29.18
N ILE A 57 1.69 13.45 27.91
CA ILE A 57 2.81 13.24 26.97
C ILE A 57 3.70 14.48 26.81
N GLY A 58 3.51 15.49 27.67
CA GLY A 58 4.25 16.76 27.64
C GLY A 58 3.56 17.89 26.86
N GLY A 59 2.33 17.67 26.37
CA GLY A 59 1.56 18.69 25.65
C GLY A 59 2.15 19.09 24.29
N VAL A 60 3.05 18.28 23.73
CA VAL A 60 3.73 18.52 22.44
C VAL A 60 3.70 17.26 21.57
N TRP A 61 3.81 17.45 20.25
CA TRP A 61 3.93 16.37 19.28
C TRP A 61 5.14 16.59 18.38
N PRO A 62 6.05 15.61 18.22
CA PRO A 62 6.11 14.32 18.91
C PRO A 62 6.32 14.45 20.44
N PRO A 63 5.99 13.42 21.25
CA PRO A 63 6.34 13.38 22.66
C PRO A 63 7.85 13.61 22.89
N THR A 64 8.22 14.32 23.96
CA THR A 64 9.58 14.84 24.18
C THR A 64 10.71 13.80 24.21
N HIS A 65 10.39 12.53 24.47
CA HIS A 65 11.34 11.42 24.56
C HIS A 65 11.45 10.59 23.28
N ILE A 66 10.63 10.90 22.25
CA ILE A 66 10.59 10.14 21.01
C ILE A 66 11.38 10.87 19.93
N VAL A 67 12.34 10.16 19.34
CA VAL A 67 13.08 10.62 18.17
C VAL A 67 12.31 10.18 16.92
N ALA A 68 11.64 11.12 16.27
CA ALA A 68 10.92 10.83 15.03
C ALA A 68 11.88 10.46 13.89
N ILE A 69 11.46 9.53 13.04
CA ILE A 69 12.20 9.16 11.83
C ILE A 69 12.20 10.34 10.86
N SER A 70 13.38 10.69 10.34
CA SER A 70 13.51 11.75 9.34
C SER A 70 12.82 11.33 8.03
N PRO A 71 11.93 12.16 7.47
CA PRO A 71 11.22 11.83 6.23
C PRO A 71 12.16 11.79 5.01
N TRP A 72 13.33 12.42 5.08
CA TRP A 72 14.27 12.54 3.97
C TRP A 72 15.22 11.34 3.80
N GLY A 73 15.15 10.36 4.70
CA GLY A 73 15.96 9.14 4.64
C GLY A 73 15.25 8.00 3.89
N LEU A 74 15.09 6.88 4.58
CA LEU A 74 14.40 5.70 4.06
C LEU A 74 12.95 5.97 3.63
N PRO A 75 12.13 6.79 4.35
CA PRO A 75 10.76 7.06 3.91
C PRO A 75 10.67 7.72 2.54
N PHE A 76 11.60 8.64 2.23
CA PHE A 76 11.68 9.28 0.92
C PHE A 76 11.99 8.27 -0.18
N LEU A 77 12.99 7.41 0.03
CA LEU A 77 13.35 6.37 -0.92
C LEU A 77 12.19 5.37 -1.13
N ASN A 78 11.48 4.99 -0.07
CA ASN A 78 10.28 4.17 -0.15
C ASN A 78 9.17 4.82 -0.98
N THR A 79 9.00 6.14 -0.89
CA THR A 79 8.05 6.89 -1.72
C THR A 79 8.44 6.83 -3.20
N VAL A 80 9.73 7.00 -3.52
CA VAL A 80 10.25 6.89 -4.88
C VAL A 80 10.04 5.48 -5.44
N LEU A 81 10.25 4.43 -4.64
CA LEU A 81 10.02 3.04 -5.03
C LEU A 81 8.54 2.79 -5.37
N LEU A 82 7.61 3.26 -4.52
CA LEU A 82 6.17 3.13 -4.78
C LEU A 82 5.75 3.87 -6.04
N LEU A 83 6.18 5.12 -6.23
CA LEU A 83 5.85 5.90 -7.44
C LEU A 83 6.43 5.25 -8.70
N SER A 84 7.66 4.75 -8.63
CA SER A 84 8.32 4.05 -9.75
C SER A 84 7.58 2.74 -10.09
N SER A 85 7.10 2.02 -9.07
CA SER A 85 6.27 0.82 -9.28
C SER A 85 4.92 1.14 -9.94
N GLY A 86 4.33 2.29 -9.63
CA GLY A 86 3.13 2.80 -10.30
C GLY A 86 3.37 3.11 -11.78
N ALA A 87 4.53 3.68 -12.11
CA ALA A 87 4.92 3.91 -13.50
C ALA A 87 5.15 2.59 -14.26
N SER A 88 5.86 1.62 -13.66
CA SER A 88 6.15 0.33 -14.31
C SER A 88 4.90 -0.55 -14.50
N VAL A 89 3.94 -0.52 -13.58
CA VAL A 89 2.67 -1.26 -13.75
C VAL A 89 1.78 -0.62 -14.81
N THR A 90 1.81 0.72 -14.91
CA THR A 90 1.10 1.46 -15.97
C THR A 90 1.69 1.13 -17.34
N TRP A 91 3.02 1.01 -17.44
CA TRP A 91 3.69 0.53 -18.64
C TRP A 91 3.27 -0.90 -18.99
N ALA A 92 3.27 -1.81 -18.01
CA ALA A 92 2.82 -3.20 -18.21
C ALA A 92 1.37 -3.26 -18.74
N HIS A 93 0.47 -2.45 -18.18
CA HIS A 93 -0.92 -2.36 -18.61
C HIS A 93 -1.05 -1.92 -20.08
N HIS A 94 -0.34 -0.86 -20.49
CA HIS A 94 -0.35 -0.41 -21.88
C HIS A 94 0.27 -1.43 -22.85
N ALA A 95 1.31 -2.15 -22.42
CA ALA A 95 1.91 -3.23 -23.21
C ALA A 95 0.94 -4.41 -23.40
N ILE A 96 0.10 -4.74 -22.40
CA ILE A 96 -0.97 -5.75 -22.55
C ILE A 96 -1.98 -5.31 -23.61
N ILE A 97 -2.43 -4.06 -23.56
CA ILE A 97 -3.40 -3.51 -24.54
C ILE A 97 -2.79 -3.51 -25.96
N ALA A 98 -1.51 -3.18 -26.09
CA ALA A 98 -0.80 -3.17 -27.37
C ALA A 98 -0.38 -4.57 -27.87
N GLY A 99 -0.61 -5.63 -27.09
CA GLY A 99 -0.24 -7.00 -27.47
C GLY A 99 1.26 -7.34 -27.32
N PHE A 100 2.06 -6.45 -26.72
CA PHE A 100 3.50 -6.66 -26.53
C PHE A 100 3.78 -7.49 -25.27
N LYS A 101 3.64 -8.82 -25.38
CA LYS A 101 3.80 -9.76 -24.25
C LYS A 101 5.14 -9.62 -23.50
N LYS A 102 6.26 -9.47 -24.21
CA LYS A 102 7.59 -9.36 -23.58
C LYS A 102 7.70 -8.12 -22.69
N GLU A 103 7.24 -6.98 -23.20
CA GLU A 103 7.23 -5.71 -22.46
C GLU A 103 6.26 -5.74 -21.28
N ALA A 104 5.08 -6.35 -21.45
CA ALA A 104 4.11 -6.52 -20.37
C ALA A 104 4.69 -7.34 -19.21
N MET A 105 5.37 -8.45 -19.52
CA MET A 105 6.03 -9.27 -18.50
C MET A 105 7.19 -8.52 -17.85
N LEU A 106 8.01 -7.80 -18.62
CA LEU A 106 9.13 -7.02 -18.10
C LEU A 106 8.66 -5.93 -17.13
N GLY A 107 7.66 -5.12 -17.53
CA GLY A 107 7.11 -4.08 -16.66
C GLY A 107 6.50 -4.63 -15.37
N LEU A 108 5.83 -5.79 -15.44
CA LEU A 108 5.31 -6.47 -14.25
C LEU A 108 6.43 -6.98 -13.33
N TYR A 109 7.50 -7.57 -13.87
CA TYR A 109 8.65 -7.99 -13.07
C TYR A 109 9.35 -6.82 -12.38
N VAL A 110 9.54 -5.71 -13.09
CA VAL A 110 10.11 -4.48 -12.51
C VAL A 110 9.24 -3.97 -11.36
N THR A 111 7.92 -3.97 -11.52
CA THR A 111 6.97 -3.59 -10.47
C THR A 111 7.12 -4.47 -9.21
N LEU A 112 7.23 -5.79 -9.40
CA LEU A 112 7.41 -6.72 -8.29
C LEU A 112 8.75 -6.53 -7.57
N ILE A 113 9.83 -6.25 -8.31
CA ILE A 113 11.15 -5.95 -7.72
C ILE A 113 11.05 -4.70 -6.83
N PHE A 114 10.42 -3.63 -7.29
CA PHE A 114 10.23 -2.42 -6.48
C PHE A 114 9.37 -2.69 -5.24
N ALA A 115 8.32 -3.51 -5.35
CA ALA A 115 7.48 -3.87 -4.20
C ALA A 115 8.23 -4.71 -3.14
N ILE A 116 9.06 -5.66 -3.58
CA ILE A 116 9.91 -6.46 -2.69
C ILE A 116 10.97 -5.58 -2.02
N ALA A 117 11.60 -4.67 -2.78
CA ALA A 117 12.57 -3.72 -2.24
C ALA A 117 11.94 -2.80 -1.18
N PHE A 118 10.76 -2.23 -1.47
CA PHE A 118 9.99 -1.42 -0.51
C PHE A 118 9.69 -2.20 0.77
N THR A 119 9.20 -3.44 0.66
CA THR A 119 8.84 -4.27 1.82
C THR A 119 10.09 -4.61 2.66
N GLY A 120 11.21 -4.94 2.03
CA GLY A 120 12.47 -5.19 2.71
C GLY A 120 13.02 -3.95 3.42
N MET A 121 12.94 -2.78 2.78
CA MET A 121 13.32 -1.51 3.39
C MET A 121 12.42 -1.13 4.56
N GLN A 122 11.11 -1.35 4.46
CA GLN A 122 10.19 -1.09 5.57
C GLN A 122 10.48 -1.99 6.78
N ALA A 123 10.77 -3.28 6.54
CA ALA A 123 11.19 -4.20 7.59
C ALA A 123 12.51 -3.76 8.25
N PHE A 124 13.47 -3.29 7.46
CA PHE A 124 14.72 -2.74 7.98
C PHE A 124 14.50 -1.48 8.82
N GLU A 125 13.64 -0.55 8.36
CA GLU A 125 13.29 0.64 9.13
C GLU A 125 12.64 0.29 10.47
N TYR A 126 11.70 -0.67 10.47
CA TYR A 126 11.05 -1.12 11.70
C TYR A 126 12.01 -1.81 12.67
N ALA A 127 12.98 -2.59 12.17
CA ALA A 127 13.97 -3.26 13.02
C ALA A 127 14.95 -2.27 13.68
N ASN A 128 15.17 -1.10 13.08
CA ASN A 128 16.12 -0.08 13.57
C ASN A 128 15.44 1.19 14.11
N ALA A 129 14.11 1.19 14.25
CA ALA A 129 13.38 2.34 14.73
C ALA A 129 13.76 2.65 16.19
N PRO A 130 13.94 3.94 16.56
CA PRO A 130 14.29 4.34 17.92
C PRO A 130 13.10 4.28 18.90
N PHE A 131 11.92 3.90 18.41
CA PHE A 131 10.69 3.70 19.18
C PHE A 131 10.00 2.41 18.72
N SER A 132 9.13 1.89 19.58
CA SER A 132 8.38 0.65 19.45
C SER A 132 6.88 0.90 19.56
N MET A 133 6.06 -0.12 19.28
CA MET A 133 4.60 -0.02 19.41
C MET A 133 4.12 0.23 20.85
N SER A 134 4.96 -0.04 21.85
CA SER A 134 4.66 0.24 23.26
C SER A 134 5.02 1.65 23.72
N ASP A 135 5.66 2.47 22.88
CA ASP A 135 6.11 3.82 23.25
C ASP A 135 4.99 4.87 23.10
N GLY A 136 3.89 4.60 23.83
CA GLY A 136 2.73 5.46 23.93
C GLY A 136 1.97 5.65 22.61
N VAL A 137 1.14 6.69 22.57
CA VAL A 137 0.22 6.97 21.45
C VAL A 137 0.92 7.33 20.13
N TYR A 138 2.22 7.64 20.17
CA TYR A 138 3.00 7.91 18.96
C TYR A 138 3.46 6.61 18.28
N GLY A 139 3.82 5.58 19.08
CA GLY A 139 4.26 4.29 18.57
C GLY A 139 3.11 3.32 18.24
N SER A 140 1.96 3.46 18.90
CA SER A 140 0.76 2.64 18.70
C SER A 140 0.04 2.92 17.39
#